data_AF-B7Q106-F1
#
_entry.id   AF-B7Q106-F1
#
_cell.length_a   1.000
_cell.length_b   1.000
_cell.length_c   1.000
_cell.angle_alpha   90.00
_cell.angle_beta   90.00
_cell.angle_gamma   90.00
#
_symmetry.space_group_name_H-M   'P 1'
#
loop_
_entity.id
_entity.type
_entity.pdbx_description
1 polymer ?
#
loop_
_entity_poly.entity_id
_entity_poly.type
_entity_poly.pdbx_seq_one_letter_code
_entity_poly.pdbx_strand_id
1 'polypeptide(L)'
;AINRMRVQLFRKADTVRRLQRENSRLKKKLSGYENNTLHSAIRKCLKFGTTQFCLENFLVEQITNSTRQRPVWSPDFVRECVLLYYLSPKAYRYIRNRGLLKLPSKNTLLRYVGKSDGESGITPLMKERLKEEVGNLKEQARLCSIIVD
;
A
#
# COMPACT_ATOMS: atom_id res chain seq x y z
N ALA A 1 -12.25 -58.55 -14.21
CA ALA A 1 -12.18 -57.54 -13.13
C ALA A 1 -10.75 -57.24 -12.65
N ILE A 2 -9.94 -58.26 -12.32
CA ILE A 2 -8.60 -58.12 -11.72
C ILE A 2 -7.61 -57.31 -12.58
N ASN A 3 -7.55 -57.54 -13.89
CA ASN A 3 -6.63 -56.80 -14.77
C ASN A 3 -6.95 -55.30 -14.84
N ARG A 4 -8.24 -54.93 -14.81
CA ARG A 4 -8.68 -53.53 -14.77
C ARG A 4 -8.23 -52.85 -13.47
N MET A 5 -8.36 -53.54 -12.34
CA MET A 5 -7.88 -53.05 -11.04
C MET A 5 -6.36 -52.89 -11.00
N ARG A 6 -5.60 -53.82 -11.56
CA ARG A 6 -4.13 -53.72 -11.67
C ARG A 6 -3.69 -52.51 -12.48
N VAL A 7 -4.33 -52.25 -13.62
CA VAL A 7 -4.05 -51.06 -14.44
C VAL A 7 -4.40 -49.78 -13.70
N GLN A 8 -5.52 -49.74 -12.97
CA GLN A 8 -5.89 -48.59 -12.15
C GLN A 8 -4.89 -48.34 -11.01
N LEU A 9 -4.47 -49.39 -10.31
CA LEU A 9 -3.44 -49.31 -9.26
C LEU A 9 -2.11 -48.79 -9.82
N PHE A 10 -1.68 -49.30 -10.97
CA PHE A 10 -0.45 -48.84 -11.62
C PHE A 10 -0.51 -47.34 -11.97
N ARG A 11 -1.61 -46.90 -12.58
CA ARG A 11 -1.83 -45.48 -12.93
C ARG A 11 -1.86 -44.59 -11.68
N LYS A 12 -2.52 -45.03 -10.62
CA LYS A 12 -2.54 -44.31 -9.33
C LYS A 12 -1.15 -44.25 -8.71
N ALA A 13 -0.41 -45.36 -8.68
CA ALA A 13 0.95 -45.41 -8.14
C ALA A 13 1.94 -44.53 -8.92
N ASP A 14 1.79 -44.45 -10.25
CA ASP A 14 2.57 -43.53 -11.08
C ASP A 14 2.22 -42.06 -10.81
N THR A 15 0.92 -41.76 -10.69
CA THR A 15 0.45 -40.42 -10.31
C THR A 15 0.98 -39.99 -8.94
N VAL A 16 0.94 -40.88 -7.95
CA VAL A 16 1.49 -40.64 -6.61
C VAL A 16 2.98 -40.33 -6.69
N ARG A 17 3.76 -41.13 -7.44
CA ARG A 17 5.20 -40.87 -7.64
C ARG A 17 5.45 -39.52 -8.30
N ARG A 18 4.67 -39.15 -9.31
CA ARG A 18 4.78 -37.84 -9.97
C ARG A 18 4.49 -36.69 -9.01
N LEU A 19 3.39 -36.77 -8.28
CA LEU A 19 2.99 -35.75 -7.30
C LEU A 19 4.01 -35.63 -6.16
N GLN A 20 4.60 -36.73 -5.70
CA GLN A 20 5.67 -36.72 -4.71
C GLN A 20 6.91 -35.97 -5.21
N ARG A 21 7.35 -36.23 -6.45
CA ARG A 21 8.47 -35.50 -7.07
C ARG A 21 8.18 -34.00 -7.19
N GLU A 22 6.96 -33.66 -7.60
CA GLU A 22 6.54 -32.27 -7.70
C GLU A 22 6.49 -31.58 -6.34
N ASN A 23 5.97 -32.25 -5.31
CA ASN A 23 5.99 -31.75 -3.94
C ASN A 23 7.41 -31.51 -3.44
N SER A 24 8.35 -32.44 -3.64
CA SER A 24 9.75 -32.25 -3.26
C SER A 24 10.40 -31.10 -4.01
N ARG A 25 10.10 -30.94 -5.31
CA ARG A 25 10.57 -29.80 -6.11
C ARG A 25 10.02 -28.47 -5.59
N LEU A 26 8.73 -28.40 -5.28
CA LEU A 26 8.09 -27.19 -4.76
C LEU A 26 8.61 -26.84 -3.36
N LYS A 27 8.78 -27.82 -2.47
CA LYS A 27 9.40 -27.62 -1.14
C LYS A 27 10.81 -27.04 -1.25
N LYS A 28 11.63 -27.55 -2.17
CA LYS A 28 12.98 -27.02 -2.41
C LYS A 28 12.97 -25.58 -2.96
N LYS A 29 12.01 -25.25 -3.83
CA LYS A 29 11.84 -23.86 -4.29
C LYS A 29 11.40 -22.95 -3.15
N LEU A 30 10.45 -23.40 -2.32
CA LEU A 30 9.93 -22.64 -1.20
C LEU A 30 11.03 -22.34 -0.17
N SER A 31 11.84 -23.32 0.21
CA SER A 31 12.98 -23.09 1.12
C SER A 31 14.02 -22.14 0.53
N GLY A 32 14.23 -22.19 -0.80
CA GLY A 32 15.05 -21.21 -1.51
C GLY A 32 14.53 -19.77 -1.41
N TYR A 33 13.21 -19.57 -1.44
CA TYR A 33 12.60 -18.26 -1.24
C TYR A 33 12.63 -17.81 0.23
N GLU A 34 12.45 -18.72 1.19
CA GLU A 34 12.50 -18.40 2.62
C GLU A 34 13.90 -17.95 3.07
N ASN A 35 14.94 -18.53 2.46
CA ASN A 35 16.34 -18.14 2.71
C ASN A 35 16.77 -16.88 1.94
N ASN A 36 15.90 -16.31 1.10
CA ASN A 36 16.21 -15.09 0.37
C ASN A 36 15.99 -13.86 1.28
N THR A 37 17.05 -13.09 1.48
CA THR A 37 17.05 -11.87 2.29
C THR A 37 16.06 -10.80 1.81
N LEU A 38 15.80 -10.73 0.50
CA LEU A 38 14.77 -9.84 -0.06
C LEU A 38 13.36 -10.27 0.37
N HIS A 39 13.09 -11.57 0.32
CA HIS A 39 11.79 -12.12 0.69
C HIS A 39 11.51 -11.94 2.18
N SER A 40 12.52 -12.12 3.05
CA SER A 40 12.37 -11.87 4.48
C SER A 40 12.13 -10.39 4.80
N ALA A 41 12.82 -9.46 4.11
CA ALA A 41 12.62 -8.03 4.27
C ALA A 41 11.21 -7.58 3.82
N ILE A 42 10.73 -8.05 2.66
CA ILE A 42 9.37 -7.76 2.18
C ILE A 42 8.32 -8.33 3.14
N ARG A 43 8.51 -9.57 3.61
CA ARG A 43 7.60 -10.20 4.58
C ARG A 43 7.55 -9.44 5.90
N LYS A 44 8.65 -8.82 6.33
CA LYS A 44 8.69 -7.95 7.51
C LYS A 44 7.85 -6.69 7.28
N CYS A 45 7.96 -6.04 6.12
CA CYS A 45 7.16 -4.86 5.76
C CYS A 45 5.65 -5.17 5.74
N LEU A 46 5.26 -6.39 5.39
CA LEU A 46 3.85 -6.82 5.33
C LEU A 46 3.20 -7.12 6.69
N LYS A 47 3.96 -7.10 7.80
CA LYS A 47 3.45 -7.46 9.14
C LYS A 47 2.99 -6.27 9.98
N PHE A 48 2.94 -5.06 9.43
CA PHE A 48 2.63 -3.87 10.20
C PHE A 48 1.16 -3.46 10.09
N GLY A 49 0.53 -3.30 11.25
CA GLY A 49 -0.71 -2.56 11.44
C GLY A 49 -0.41 -1.38 12.33
N THR A 50 0.06 -0.28 11.75
CA THR A 50 0.29 0.97 12.47
C THR A 50 -0.92 1.89 12.33
N THR A 51 -1.18 2.68 13.37
CA THR A 51 -2.21 3.73 13.37
C THR A 51 -1.86 4.91 12.45
N GLN A 52 -0.58 5.08 12.11
CA GLN A 52 -0.08 6.12 11.22
C GLN A 52 0.58 5.52 9.98
N PHE A 53 0.45 6.21 8.85
CA PHE A 53 1.10 5.82 7.60
C PHE A 53 2.63 5.89 7.74
N CYS A 54 3.31 4.76 7.54
CA CYS A 54 4.75 4.63 7.72
C CYS A 54 5.46 4.16 6.44
N LEU A 55 6.80 4.04 6.52
CA LEU A 55 7.64 3.62 5.40
C LEU A 55 7.23 2.24 4.86
N GLU A 56 6.85 1.31 5.72
CA GLU A 56 6.45 -0.03 5.32
C GLU A 56 5.17 0.01 4.47
N ASN A 57 4.18 0.83 4.85
CA ASN A 57 2.97 1.04 4.06
C ASN A 57 3.30 1.67 2.70
N PHE A 58 4.23 2.63 2.68
CA PHE A 58 4.74 3.22 1.44
C PHE A 58 5.38 2.17 0.53
N LEU A 59 6.25 1.31 1.07
CA LEU A 59 6.93 0.27 0.30
C LEU A 59 5.95 -0.78 -0.24
N VAL A 60 4.96 -1.17 0.56
CA VAL A 60 3.91 -2.11 0.12
C VAL A 60 3.12 -1.52 -1.04
N GLU A 61 2.76 -0.24 -0.99
CA GLU A 61 2.10 0.47 -2.09
C GLU A 61 2.96 0.48 -3.36
N GLN A 62 4.26 0.77 -3.22
CA GLN A 62 5.19 0.77 -4.36
C GLN A 62 5.32 -0.62 -4.99
N ILE A 63 5.50 -1.66 -4.17
CA ILE A 63 5.66 -3.04 -4.64
C ILE A 63 4.37 -3.51 -5.33
N THR A 64 3.22 -3.31 -4.69
CA THR A 64 1.91 -3.79 -5.19
C THR A 64 1.53 -3.11 -6.50
N ASN A 65 1.89 -1.84 -6.68
CA ASN A 65 1.58 -1.07 -7.88
C ASN A 65 2.70 -1.06 -8.93
N SER A 66 3.87 -1.63 -8.65
CA SER A 66 5.04 -1.62 -9.54
C SER A 66 4.72 -2.20 -10.93
N THR A 67 4.06 -3.36 -10.96
CA THR A 67 3.71 -4.12 -12.17
C THR A 67 2.39 -3.69 -12.80
N ARG A 68 1.61 -2.84 -12.12
CA ARG A 68 0.28 -2.44 -12.59
C ARG A 68 0.39 -1.35 -13.65
N GLN A 69 -0.32 -1.55 -14.77
CA GLN A 69 -0.52 -0.48 -15.76
C GLN A 69 -1.42 0.63 -15.22
N ARG A 70 -2.45 0.26 -14.46
CA ARG A 70 -3.36 1.18 -13.76
C ARG A 70 -3.24 0.95 -12.25
N PRO A 71 -2.35 1.68 -11.55
CA PRO A 71 -2.22 1.58 -10.12
C PRO A 71 -3.51 1.96 -9.38
N VAL A 72 -3.72 1.33 -8.24
CA VAL A 72 -4.77 1.69 -7.28
C VAL A 72 -4.09 1.97 -5.97
N TRP A 73 -4.31 3.17 -5.43
CA TRP A 73 -3.64 3.67 -4.24
C TRP A 73 -4.63 3.74 -3.08
N SER A 74 -4.16 3.43 -1.87
CA SER A 74 -4.92 3.70 -0.66
C SER A 74 -5.13 5.20 -0.42
N PRO A 75 -6.21 5.60 0.26
CA PRO A 75 -6.44 6.99 0.63
C PRO A 75 -5.28 7.61 1.43
N ASP A 76 -4.69 6.86 2.37
CA ASP A 76 -3.53 7.30 3.14
C ASP A 76 -2.33 7.63 2.27
N PHE A 77 -2.00 6.75 1.33
CA PHE A 77 -0.89 6.98 0.41
C PHE A 77 -1.12 8.21 -0.48
N VAL A 78 -2.36 8.42 -0.93
CA VAL A 78 -2.69 9.62 -1.71
C VAL A 78 -2.57 10.88 -0.86
N ARG A 79 -2.97 10.86 0.43
CA ARG A 79 -2.77 11.99 1.36
C ARG A 79 -1.28 12.35 1.48
N GLU A 80 -0.42 11.38 1.73
CA GLU A 80 1.03 11.62 1.80
C GLU A 80 1.58 12.18 0.47
N CYS A 81 1.08 11.71 -0.65
CA CYS A 81 1.47 12.24 -1.96
C CYS A 81 0.98 13.68 -2.18
N VAL A 82 -0.19 14.06 -1.65
CA VAL A 82 -0.66 15.45 -1.65
C VAL A 82 0.28 16.33 -0.82
N LEU A 83 0.64 15.89 0.40
CA LEU A 83 1.57 16.61 1.27
C LEU A 83 2.94 16.80 0.60
N LEU A 84 3.51 15.73 0.03
CA LEU A 84 4.76 15.80 -0.71
C LEU A 84 4.69 16.75 -1.90
N TYR A 85 3.57 16.72 -2.64
CA TYR A 85 3.36 17.64 -3.77
C TYR A 85 3.25 19.09 -3.29
N TYR A 86 2.58 19.36 -2.17
CA TYR A 86 2.46 20.70 -1.60
C TYR A 86 3.81 21.24 -1.13
N LEU A 87 4.61 20.41 -0.45
CA LEU A 87 5.96 20.75 0.01
C LEU A 87 6.92 21.04 -1.15
N SER A 88 6.92 20.21 -2.19
CA SER A 88 7.75 20.43 -3.36
C SER A 88 7.15 19.84 -4.64
N PRO A 89 6.39 20.65 -5.41
CA PRO A 89 5.84 20.20 -6.69
C PRO A 89 6.92 19.81 -7.70
N LYS A 90 8.09 20.46 -7.64
CA LYS A 90 9.23 20.17 -8.53
C LYS A 90 9.82 18.80 -8.23
N ALA A 91 10.08 18.48 -6.96
CA ALA A 91 10.61 17.18 -6.57
C ALA A 91 9.62 16.06 -6.90
N TYR A 92 8.34 16.24 -6.59
CA TYR A 92 7.30 15.27 -6.92
C TYR A 92 7.25 14.94 -8.41
N ARG A 93 7.25 15.98 -9.27
CA ARG A 93 7.26 15.80 -10.73
C ARG A 93 8.54 15.10 -11.21
N TYR A 94 9.70 15.48 -10.67
CA TYR A 94 10.97 14.85 -11.03
C TYR A 94 10.95 13.35 -10.73
N ILE A 95 10.59 12.98 -9.50
CA ILE A 95 10.52 11.58 -9.04
C ILE A 95 9.58 10.76 -9.93
N ARG A 96 8.37 11.29 -10.17
CA ARG A 96 7.35 10.62 -10.98
C ARG A 96 7.77 10.47 -12.44
N ASN A 97 8.28 11.54 -13.06
CA ASN A 97 8.62 11.55 -14.48
C ASN A 97 9.83 10.67 -14.79
N ARG A 98 10.78 10.57 -13.85
CA ARG A 98 11.92 9.65 -13.94
C ARG A 98 11.53 8.20 -13.64
N GLY A 99 10.30 7.94 -13.20
CA GLY A 99 9.85 6.59 -12.84
C GLY A 99 10.54 6.02 -11.61
N LEU A 100 11.13 6.87 -10.76
CA LEU A 100 11.82 6.43 -9.53
C LEU A 100 10.82 5.82 -8.53
N LEU A 101 9.62 6.40 -8.47
CA LEU A 101 8.51 5.93 -7.66
C LEU A 101 7.21 5.97 -8.48
N LYS A 102 6.34 4.99 -8.24
CA LYS A 102 5.02 4.87 -8.86
C LYS A 102 4.02 5.80 -8.15
N LEU A 103 4.10 7.09 -8.46
CA LEU A 103 3.31 8.13 -7.82
C LEU A 103 2.00 8.48 -8.58
N PRO A 104 0.93 8.88 -7.87
CA PRO A 104 -0.30 9.36 -8.46
C PRO A 104 -0.08 10.55 -9.40
N SER A 105 -0.94 10.66 -10.41
CA SER A 105 -0.91 11.83 -11.29
C SER A 105 -1.38 13.10 -10.55
N LYS A 106 -0.99 14.28 -11.04
CA LYS A 106 -1.50 15.56 -10.50
C LYS A 106 -3.04 15.58 -10.48
N ASN A 107 -3.69 15.04 -11.52
CA ASN A 107 -5.14 14.97 -11.58
C ASN A 107 -5.73 14.06 -10.50
N THR A 108 -5.03 12.97 -10.16
CA THR A 108 -5.42 12.09 -9.05
C THR A 108 -5.34 12.83 -7.72
N LEU A 109 -4.26 13.58 -7.49
CA LEU A 109 -4.10 14.40 -6.29
C LEU A 109 -5.20 15.46 -6.17
N LEU A 110 -5.46 16.19 -7.25
CA LEU A 110 -6.50 17.23 -7.27
C LEU A 110 -7.90 16.66 -7.04
N ARG A 111 -8.22 15.50 -7.65
CA ARG A 111 -9.48 14.81 -7.39
C ARG A 111 -9.62 14.37 -5.94
N TYR A 112 -8.51 14.02 -5.29
CA TYR A 112 -8.49 13.62 -3.89
C TYR A 112 -8.71 14.79 -2.94
N VAL A 113 -8.08 15.94 -3.22
CA VAL A 113 -8.26 17.17 -2.43
C VAL A 113 -9.66 17.77 -2.63
N GLY A 114 -10.28 17.52 -3.80
CA GLY A 114 -11.54 18.12 -4.17
C GLY A 114 -11.36 19.45 -4.91
N LYS A 115 -12.45 20.00 -5.41
CA LYS A 115 -12.45 21.36 -5.97
C LYS A 115 -12.43 22.33 -4.79
N SER A 116 -11.45 23.24 -4.75
CA SER A 116 -11.64 24.48 -3.99
C SER A 116 -12.65 25.31 -4.76
N ASP A 117 -13.81 25.54 -4.17
CA ASP A 117 -14.85 26.48 -4.59
C ASP A 117 -14.36 27.94 -4.62
N GLY A 118 -13.13 28.20 -4.16
CA GLY A 118 -12.55 29.56 -4.15
C GLY A 118 -13.17 30.43 -3.06
N GLU A 119 -13.96 29.83 -2.16
CA GLU A 119 -14.43 30.51 -0.96
C GLU A 119 -13.21 30.92 -0.13
N SER A 120 -13.09 32.22 0.07
CA SER A 120 -12.05 32.78 0.94
C SER A 120 -12.51 32.68 2.39
N GLY A 121 -11.64 32.18 3.27
CA GLY A 121 -11.91 32.06 4.71
C GLY A 121 -11.93 30.63 5.21
N ILE A 122 -12.53 30.42 6.39
CA ILE A 122 -12.68 29.09 7.00
C ILE A 122 -13.89 28.42 6.37
N THR A 123 -13.66 27.38 5.55
CA THR A 123 -14.75 26.62 4.94
C THR A 123 -15.59 25.90 6.00
N PRO A 124 -16.89 25.64 5.75
CA PRO A 124 -17.74 24.89 6.67
C PRO A 124 -17.13 23.54 7.08
N LEU A 125 -16.53 22.84 6.11
CA LEU A 125 -15.84 21.56 6.35
C LEU A 125 -14.63 21.72 7.30
N MET A 126 -13.80 22.75 7.10
CA MET A 126 -12.70 23.05 8.00
C MET A 126 -13.21 23.38 9.40
N LYS A 127 -14.30 24.14 9.50
CA LYS A 127 -14.92 24.51 10.79
C LYS A 127 -15.47 23.29 11.53
N GLU A 128 -16.13 22.36 10.85
CA GLU A 128 -16.63 21.12 11.45
C GLU A 128 -15.48 20.23 11.95
N ARG A 129 -14.44 20.07 11.12
CA ARG A 129 -13.27 19.29 11.50
C ARG A 129 -12.53 19.90 12.70
N LEU A 130 -12.37 21.22 12.73
CA LEU A 130 -11.80 21.94 13.86
C LEU A 130 -12.64 21.76 15.14
N LYS A 131 -13.97 21.75 15.04
CA LYS A 131 -14.85 21.49 16.20
C LYS A 131 -14.67 20.08 16.76
N GLU A 132 -14.53 19.09 15.88
CA GLU A 132 -14.27 17.70 16.28
C GLU A 132 -12.91 17.57 16.99
N GLU A 133 -11.87 18.21 16.44
CA GLU A 133 -10.54 18.24 17.05
C GLU A 133 -10.55 18.93 18.43
N VAL A 134 -11.28 20.04 18.58
CA VAL A 134 -11.46 20.73 19.88
C VAL A 134 -12.16 19.84 20.91
N GLY A 135 -13.12 19.02 20.49
CA GLY A 135 -13.79 18.05 21.35
C GLY A 135 -12.82 17.07 22.03
N ASN A 136 -11.73 16.73 21.35
CA ASN A 136 -10.70 15.81 21.82
C ASN A 136 -9.58 16.48 22.65
N LEU A 137 -9.58 17.81 22.76
CA LEU A 137 -8.59 18.57 23.53
C LEU A 137 -9.01 18.75 24.99
N LYS A 138 -8.02 18.73 25.89
CA LYS A 138 -8.17 19.15 27.30
C LYS A 138 -8.51 20.64 27.37
N GLU A 139 -9.26 21.04 28.38
CA GLU A 139 -9.81 22.40 28.52
C GLU A 139 -8.75 23.51 28.43
N GLN A 140 -7.57 23.28 29.01
CA GLN A 140 -6.44 24.23 28.97
C GLN A 140 -5.84 24.39 27.56
N ALA A 141 -5.97 23.38 26.69
CA ALA A 141 -5.47 23.41 25.32
C ALA A 141 -6.48 24.01 24.31
N ARG A 142 -7.68 24.39 24.77
CA ARG A 142 -8.72 25.04 23.93
C ARG A 142 -8.52 26.56 23.80
N LEU A 143 -7.72 27.15 24.69
CA LEU A 143 -7.37 28.57 24.64
C LEU A 143 -6.19 28.77 23.68
N CYS A 144 -6.37 29.60 22.65
CA CYS A 144 -5.30 29.97 21.72
C CYS A 144 -5.39 31.45 21.36
N SER A 145 -4.24 32.06 21.06
CA SER A 145 -4.16 33.39 20.46
C SER A 145 -3.96 33.24 18.95
N ILE A 146 -4.68 34.06 18.17
CA ILE A 146 -4.47 34.18 16.73
C ILE A 146 -3.74 35.49 16.51
N ILE A 147 -2.52 35.42 15.98
CA ILE A 147 -1.75 36.58 15.55
C ILE A 147 -1.78 36.59 14.03
N VAL A 148 -2.17 37.72 13.46
CA VAL A 148 -2.25 37.95 12.00
C VAL A 148 -1.41 39.19 11.69
N ASP A 149 -0.55 39.09 10.67
CA ASP A 149 0.25 40.19 10.10
C ASP A 149 -0.27 40.50 8.68
#